data_AF-A0A8H2WW57-F1
#
_entry.id   AF-A0A8H2WW57-F1
#
_cell.length_a   1.000
_cell.length_b   1.000
_cell.length_c   1.000
_cell.angle_alpha   90.00
_cell.angle_beta   90.00
_cell.angle_gamma   90.00
#
_symmetry.space_group_name_H-M   'P 1'
#
loop_
_entity.id
_entity.type
_entity.pdbx_description
1 polymer ?
#
loop_
_entity_poly.entity_id
_entity_poly.type
_entity_poly.pdbx_seq_one_letter_code
_entity_poly.pdbx_strand_id
1 'polypeptide(L)'
;MVGPVSSLTSAVDSFSLVDKHNTLSDPPTVIDLGDGDIELKVNNTIFKTHKHLLNDFNRLRETIKGMERYDNGPPCITVYRDERGVEDFKNTFKVLYASLIKGPFEFDAPTLVSSLRIATAYNYPQLREFSIEKLGCSNLPAVQRIKLAREFELSSWGESAFQELVAREEPITKEEAREIGVDLFEEVARAREEMNRKKGAVEEKVRRDEEERKKREEEERKKREAEEKAKKEAEEKAKKEAEEKAKKEAEEKAKEKK
;
A
#
# COMPACT_ATOMS: atom_id res chain seq x y z
N MET A 1 91.21 -0.69 -0.35
CA MET A 1 91.00 -1.20 -1.72
C MET A 1 89.53 -1.57 -1.87
N VAL A 2 88.89 -1.14 -2.98
CA VAL A 2 87.62 -1.65 -3.57
C VAL A 2 86.36 -1.74 -2.66
N GLY A 3 85.20 -1.31 -3.18
CA GLY A 3 83.88 -1.41 -2.51
C GLY A 3 83.20 -2.78 -2.73
N PRO A 4 81.87 -2.87 -3.00
CA PRO A 4 80.88 -1.83 -3.32
C PRO A 4 79.98 -1.49 -2.08
N VAL A 5 78.69 -1.10 -2.06
CA VAL A 5 77.55 -1.07 -3.03
C VAL A 5 76.54 0.06 -2.71
N SER A 6 75.52 0.17 -3.58
CA SER A 6 74.15 0.73 -3.49
C SER A 6 73.62 1.29 -2.13
N SER A 7 72.77 2.33 -2.11
CA SER A 7 71.76 2.65 -3.14
C SER A 7 71.33 4.13 -3.27
N LEU A 8 70.57 4.35 -4.35
CA LEU A 8 70.02 5.57 -4.93
C LEU A 8 69.26 6.56 -4.01
N THR A 9 69.73 7.81 -4.02
CA THR A 9 69.00 9.07 -4.26
C THR A 9 67.61 9.31 -3.63
N SER A 10 67.63 10.15 -2.60
CA SER A 10 66.65 11.21 -2.27
C SER A 10 65.58 11.58 -3.32
N ALA A 11 64.32 11.56 -2.86
CA ALA A 11 63.42 12.72 -2.99
C ALA A 11 62.62 12.83 -1.67
N VAL A 12 62.74 13.96 -0.95
CA VAL A 12 61.98 14.23 0.27
C VAL A 12 60.72 15.04 -0.03
N ASP A 13 59.63 14.75 0.67
CA ASP A 13 58.44 15.60 0.68
C ASP A 13 58.78 17.03 1.11
N SER A 14 58.10 18.00 0.51
CA SER A 14 58.03 19.36 1.01
C SER A 14 56.61 19.91 0.82
N PHE A 15 55.84 19.66 1.86
CA PHE A 15 54.43 19.99 2.01
C PHE A 15 54.22 21.52 2.02
N SER A 16 53.36 22.02 1.14
CA SER A 16 52.86 23.41 1.20
C SER A 16 51.36 23.43 0.90
N LEU A 17 50.57 23.97 1.83
CA LEU A 17 49.13 24.14 1.64
C LEU A 17 48.86 25.18 0.53
N VAL A 18 47.90 24.86 -0.35
CA VAL A 18 47.07 25.87 -0.99
C VAL A 18 45.63 25.35 -0.98
N ASP A 19 44.78 25.98 -0.16
CA ASP A 19 43.36 25.67 -0.09
C ASP A 19 42.69 25.80 -1.47
N LYS A 20 42.07 24.71 -1.93
CA LYS A 20 41.27 24.68 -3.16
C LYS A 20 39.77 24.82 -2.88
N HIS A 21 39.41 25.70 -1.94
CA HIS A 21 38.08 26.33 -1.94
C HIS A 21 37.99 27.38 -3.05
N ASN A 22 38.08 26.94 -4.31
CA ASN A 22 37.69 27.75 -5.46
C ASN A 22 36.34 27.25 -5.97
N THR A 23 35.28 27.97 -5.63
CA THR A 23 33.91 27.66 -6.05
C THR A 23 33.72 27.99 -7.53
N LEU A 24 34.05 27.03 -8.39
CA LEU A 24 33.51 26.97 -9.74
C LEU A 24 31.99 26.80 -9.64
N SER A 25 31.28 27.92 -9.64
CA SER A 25 29.83 27.92 -9.77
C SER A 25 29.49 27.52 -11.20
N ASP A 26 29.10 26.27 -11.40
CA ASP A 26 28.58 25.79 -12.68
C ASP A 26 27.47 26.73 -13.18
N PRO A 27 27.42 27.03 -14.49
CA PRO A 27 26.43 27.94 -15.04
C PRO A 27 25.01 27.44 -14.73
N PRO A 28 24.07 28.33 -14.37
CA PRO A 28 22.74 27.90 -13.96
C PRO A 28 22.02 27.20 -15.12
N THR A 29 21.45 26.02 -14.85
CA THR A 29 20.71 25.24 -15.84
C THR A 29 19.42 25.98 -16.19
N VAL A 30 19.30 26.50 -17.40
CA VAL A 30 18.06 27.16 -17.86
C VAL A 30 17.13 26.13 -18.50
N ILE A 31 15.89 26.08 -18.02
CA ILE A 31 14.78 25.29 -18.57
C ILE A 31 13.77 26.29 -19.10
N ASP A 32 13.61 26.34 -20.42
CA ASP A 32 12.61 27.18 -21.08
C ASP A 32 11.33 26.38 -21.33
N LEU A 33 10.20 26.90 -20.85
CA LEU A 33 8.87 26.28 -21.01
C LEU A 33 8.04 26.97 -22.10
N GLY A 34 8.66 27.85 -22.90
CA GLY A 34 8.06 28.60 -24.01
C GLY A 34 7.47 29.93 -23.57
N ASP A 35 7.91 31.01 -24.24
CA ASP A 35 7.41 32.40 -24.16
C ASP A 35 7.16 32.97 -22.75
N GLY A 36 7.92 32.47 -21.75
CA GLY A 36 7.73 32.81 -20.34
C GLY A 36 7.99 34.29 -20.00
N ASP A 37 7.04 34.91 -19.31
CA ASP A 37 7.09 36.31 -18.83
C ASP A 37 7.65 36.45 -17.40
N ILE A 38 8.05 35.36 -16.76
CA ILE A 38 8.65 35.32 -15.42
C ILE A 38 9.71 34.22 -15.28
N GLU A 39 10.77 34.49 -14.52
CA GLU A 39 11.79 33.50 -14.17
C GLU A 39 11.59 32.98 -12.74
N LEU A 40 11.68 31.66 -12.55
CA LEU A 40 11.70 30.99 -11.26
C LEU A 40 13.01 30.23 -11.10
N LYS A 41 13.94 30.78 -10.31
CA LYS A 41 15.19 30.13 -9.94
C LYS A 41 14.97 29.19 -8.75
N VAL A 42 15.16 27.90 -8.96
CA VAL A 42 15.18 26.85 -7.93
C VAL A 42 16.60 26.34 -7.78
N ASN A 43 17.24 26.59 -6.63
CA ASN A 43 18.66 26.27 -6.40
C ASN A 43 19.58 26.86 -7.51
N ASN A 44 20.20 26.03 -8.37
CA ASN A 44 20.99 26.46 -9.53
C ASN A 44 20.30 26.19 -10.89
N THR A 45 18.98 26.07 -10.90
CA THR A 45 18.17 25.87 -12.12
C THR A 45 17.19 27.04 -12.27
N ILE A 46 17.06 27.57 -13.47
CA ILE A 46 16.15 28.69 -13.78
C ILE A 46 15.06 28.16 -14.72
N PHE A 47 13.81 28.18 -14.26
CA PHE A 47 12.63 27.88 -15.07
C PHE A 47 12.08 29.19 -15.64
N LYS A 48 12.09 29.34 -16.96
CA LYS A 48 11.32 30.40 -17.63
C LYS A 48 9.89 29.90 -17.81
N THR A 49 8.94 30.64 -17.24
CA THR A 49 7.55 30.17 -17.12
C THR A 49 6.59 31.35 -17.15
N HIS A 50 5.29 31.10 -16.92
CA HIS A 50 4.25 32.11 -17.02
C HIS A 50 3.77 32.58 -15.64
N LYS A 51 3.64 33.90 -15.49
CA LYS A 51 3.21 34.61 -14.27
C LYS A 51 1.80 34.22 -13.83
N HIS A 52 0.93 33.84 -14.77
CA HIS A 52 -0.40 33.32 -14.42
C HIS A 52 -0.31 31.97 -13.67
N LEU A 53 0.52 31.03 -14.14
CA LEU A 53 0.74 29.74 -13.45
C LEU A 53 1.38 29.92 -12.07
N LEU A 54 2.31 30.89 -11.92
CA LEU A 54 2.92 31.18 -10.62
C LEU A 54 1.98 31.92 -9.64
N ASN A 55 0.91 32.55 -10.13
CA ASN A 55 -0.08 33.24 -9.30
C ASN A 55 -1.10 32.29 -8.65
N ASP A 56 -1.29 31.09 -9.19
CA ASP A 56 -2.15 30.06 -8.60
C ASP A 56 -1.57 29.51 -7.29
N PHE A 57 -0.24 29.37 -7.23
CA PHE A 57 0.49 29.07 -6.02
C PHE A 57 0.42 30.25 -5.05
N ASN A 58 -0.41 30.16 -4.01
CA ASN A 58 -0.70 31.27 -3.11
C ASN A 58 0.58 31.90 -2.52
N ARG A 59 1.58 31.08 -2.13
CA ARG A 59 2.87 31.60 -1.61
C ARG A 59 3.74 32.27 -2.66
N LEU A 60 3.78 31.78 -3.91
CA LEU A 60 4.61 32.39 -4.95
C LEU A 60 4.01 33.72 -5.41
N ARG A 61 2.67 33.80 -5.53
CA ARG A 61 1.94 35.05 -5.76
C ARG A 61 2.26 36.14 -4.73
N GLU A 62 2.41 35.77 -3.46
CA GLU A 62 2.77 36.71 -2.40
C GLU A 62 4.20 37.25 -2.58
N THR A 63 5.16 36.40 -2.96
CA THR A 63 6.52 36.82 -3.32
C THR A 63 6.55 37.76 -4.54
N ILE A 64 5.80 37.44 -5.60
CA ILE A 64 5.68 38.27 -6.82
C ILE A 64 5.20 39.68 -6.43
N LYS A 65 4.10 39.78 -5.67
CA LYS A 65 3.52 41.06 -5.20
C LYS A 65 4.40 41.86 -4.24
N GLY A 66 5.45 41.22 -3.69
CA GLY A 66 6.52 41.89 -2.95
C GLY A 66 7.57 42.51 -3.88
N MET A 67 7.97 41.80 -4.93
CA MET A 67 9.00 42.21 -5.88
C MET A 67 8.55 43.34 -6.82
N GLU A 68 7.28 43.34 -7.23
CA GLU A 68 6.65 44.38 -8.09
C GLU A 68 6.73 45.83 -7.54
N ARG A 69 7.26 46.03 -6.33
CA ARG A 69 7.38 47.32 -5.65
C ARG A 69 8.75 47.98 -5.78
N TYR A 70 9.76 47.26 -6.27
CA TYR A 70 11.17 47.67 -6.13
C TYR A 70 12.05 47.53 -7.37
N ASP A 71 11.61 46.82 -8.43
CA ASP A 71 12.47 46.50 -9.58
C ASP A 71 11.83 46.82 -10.93
N ASN A 72 12.66 47.13 -11.92
CA ASN A 72 12.30 47.35 -13.33
C ASN A 72 12.84 46.23 -14.25
N GLY A 73 13.57 45.26 -13.72
CA GLY A 73 14.00 44.07 -14.45
C GLY A 73 12.86 43.07 -14.76
N PRO A 74 13.12 42.03 -15.57
CA PRO A 74 12.19 40.91 -15.69
C PRO A 74 12.00 40.25 -14.30
N PRO A 75 10.77 39.91 -13.91
CA PRO A 75 10.53 39.35 -12.58
C PRO A 75 11.23 38.00 -12.42
N CYS A 76 12.09 37.88 -11.40
CA CYS A 76 12.88 36.68 -11.12
C CYS A 76 12.72 36.26 -9.65
N ILE A 77 11.95 35.20 -9.40
CA ILE A 77 11.74 34.64 -8.06
C ILE A 77 12.87 33.66 -7.76
N THR A 78 13.53 33.76 -6.61
CA THR A 78 14.49 32.75 -6.15
C THR A 78 13.92 31.91 -5.00
N VAL A 79 14.10 30.59 -5.10
CA VAL A 79 13.57 29.56 -4.20
C VAL A 79 14.68 28.54 -3.90
N TYR A 80 14.81 28.13 -2.65
CA TYR A 80 15.78 27.12 -2.21
C TYR A 80 15.07 25.87 -1.68
N ARG A 81 15.56 24.68 -2.05
CA ARG A 81 14.96 23.37 -1.76
C ARG A 81 15.99 22.26 -1.59
N ASP A 82 15.55 21.12 -1.09
CA ASP A 82 16.28 19.86 -1.08
C ASP A 82 16.69 19.40 -2.49
N GLU A 83 17.59 18.41 -2.58
CA GLU A 83 18.17 17.91 -3.83
C GLU A 83 17.12 17.54 -4.89
N ARG A 84 15.95 17.04 -4.45
CA ARG A 84 14.82 16.65 -5.32
C ARG A 84 13.98 17.82 -5.79
N GLY A 85 14.07 18.99 -5.15
CA GLY A 85 13.18 20.13 -5.39
C GLY A 85 13.18 20.64 -6.82
N VAL A 86 14.30 20.52 -7.54
CA VAL A 86 14.39 20.88 -8.96
C VAL A 86 13.57 19.93 -9.83
N GLU A 87 13.68 18.61 -9.61
CA GLU A 87 12.88 17.63 -10.35
C GLU A 87 11.41 17.68 -9.92
N ASP A 88 11.11 17.97 -8.65
CA ASP A 88 9.74 18.17 -8.17
C ASP A 88 9.05 19.33 -8.91
N PHE A 89 9.72 20.47 -9.04
CA PHE A 89 9.20 21.61 -9.82
C PHE A 89 9.09 21.28 -11.32
N LYS A 90 10.11 20.65 -11.91
CA LYS A 90 10.10 20.22 -13.32
C LYS A 90 8.94 19.27 -13.62
N ASN A 91 8.66 18.31 -12.75
CA ASN A 91 7.50 17.42 -12.83
C ASN A 91 6.18 18.17 -12.66
N THR A 92 6.11 19.10 -11.71
CA THR A 92 4.93 19.95 -11.52
C THR A 92 4.61 20.76 -12.77
N PHE A 93 5.63 21.31 -13.44
CA PHE A 93 5.45 22.03 -14.70
C PHE A 93 4.99 21.11 -15.85
N LYS A 94 5.41 19.83 -15.91
CA LYS A 94 4.86 18.86 -16.88
C LYS A 94 3.33 18.72 -16.73
N VAL A 95 2.81 18.76 -15.50
CA VAL A 95 1.36 18.71 -15.22
C VAL A 95 0.69 20.03 -15.58
N LEU A 96 1.23 21.18 -15.15
CA LEU A 96 0.62 22.49 -15.40
C LEU A 96 0.60 22.91 -16.88
N TYR A 97 1.59 22.48 -17.67
CA TYR A 97 1.66 22.75 -19.12
C TYR A 97 0.95 21.68 -19.98
N ALA A 98 0.28 20.68 -19.38
CA ALA A 98 -0.40 19.63 -20.12
C ALA A 98 -1.69 20.14 -20.79
N SER A 99 -1.55 20.64 -22.02
CA SER A 99 -2.68 21.07 -22.84
C SER A 99 -3.62 19.90 -23.16
N LEU A 100 -4.93 20.10 -22.94
CA LEU A 100 -6.02 19.17 -23.27
C LEU A 100 -6.09 18.73 -24.75
N ILE A 101 -5.26 19.29 -25.63
CA ILE A 101 -5.23 19.00 -27.08
C ILE A 101 -3.93 18.30 -27.51
N LYS A 102 -2.84 18.39 -26.72
CA LYS A 102 -1.48 17.93 -27.12
C LYS A 102 -0.64 17.30 -26.01
N GLY A 103 -1.05 17.38 -24.75
CA GLY A 103 -0.30 16.85 -23.61
C GLY A 103 -0.56 15.36 -23.36
N PRO A 104 0.25 14.71 -22.50
CA PRO A 104 -0.13 13.44 -21.92
C PRO A 104 -1.34 13.64 -21.00
N PHE A 105 -2.35 12.79 -21.14
CA PHE A 105 -3.58 12.82 -20.32
C PHE A 105 -3.43 12.05 -19.00
N GLU A 106 -2.36 11.26 -18.88
CA GLU A 106 -2.00 10.46 -17.72
C GLU A 106 -0.55 10.77 -17.32
N PHE A 107 -0.26 10.69 -16.03
CA PHE A 107 1.06 10.97 -15.46
C PHE A 107 1.51 9.80 -14.58
N ASP A 108 2.81 9.54 -14.54
CA ASP A 108 3.39 8.56 -13.64
C ASP A 108 3.31 9.03 -12.17
N ALA A 109 3.22 8.06 -11.25
CA ALA A 109 3.11 8.37 -9.83
C ALA A 109 4.24 9.29 -9.29
N PRO A 110 5.53 9.16 -9.67
CA PRO A 110 6.57 10.14 -9.34
C PRO A 110 6.22 11.58 -9.75
N THR A 111 5.70 11.81 -10.96
CA THR A 111 5.28 13.14 -11.44
C THR A 111 4.10 13.70 -10.64
N LEU A 112 3.13 12.86 -10.27
CA LEU A 112 1.98 13.28 -9.45
C LEU A 112 2.36 13.52 -7.98
N VAL A 113 3.25 12.71 -7.40
CA VAL A 113 3.79 12.93 -6.03
C VAL A 113 4.63 14.20 -5.97
N SER A 114 5.41 14.48 -7.01
CA SER A 114 6.12 15.76 -7.19
C SER A 114 5.13 16.94 -7.15
N SER A 115 4.08 16.85 -7.97
CA SER A 115 3.02 17.86 -8.07
C SER A 115 2.30 18.08 -6.73
N LEU A 116 1.97 17.00 -6.02
CA LEU A 116 1.38 17.03 -4.69
C LEU A 116 2.30 17.72 -3.66
N ARG A 117 3.63 17.48 -3.72
CA ARG A 117 4.60 18.12 -2.82
C ARG A 117 4.75 19.62 -3.07
N ILE A 118 4.82 20.04 -4.34
CA ILE A 118 4.91 21.48 -4.69
C ILE A 118 3.57 22.17 -4.39
N ALA A 119 2.43 21.58 -4.74
CA ALA A 119 1.10 22.09 -4.43
C ALA A 119 0.87 22.27 -2.92
N THR A 120 1.28 21.29 -2.10
CA THR A 120 1.17 21.38 -0.64
C THR A 120 2.11 22.45 -0.08
N ALA A 121 3.39 22.48 -0.51
CA ALA A 121 4.38 23.42 0.02
C ALA A 121 4.06 24.89 -0.30
N TYR A 122 3.66 25.20 -1.54
CA TYR A 122 3.38 26.57 -1.99
C TYR A 122 1.89 26.95 -1.94
N ASN A 123 1.05 26.06 -1.38
CA ASN A 123 -0.39 26.22 -1.24
C ASN A 123 -1.08 26.52 -2.59
N TYR A 124 -1.24 25.48 -3.42
CA TYR A 124 -2.11 25.46 -4.60
C TYR A 124 -3.17 24.36 -4.41
N PRO A 125 -4.37 24.69 -3.87
CA PRO A 125 -5.38 23.70 -3.49
C PRO A 125 -5.85 22.80 -4.64
N GLN A 126 -6.15 23.37 -5.80
CA GLN A 126 -6.71 22.64 -6.94
C GLN A 126 -5.71 21.64 -7.53
N LEU A 127 -4.43 22.02 -7.62
CA LEU A 127 -3.36 21.10 -8.03
C LEU A 127 -3.14 19.98 -6.99
N ARG A 128 -3.28 20.27 -5.69
CA ARG A 128 -3.23 19.26 -4.63
C ARG A 128 -4.40 18.28 -4.74
N GLU A 129 -5.61 18.77 -4.93
CA GLU A 129 -6.83 17.98 -5.13
C GLU A 129 -6.72 17.07 -6.37
N PHE A 130 -6.36 17.63 -7.53
CA PHE A 130 -6.08 16.89 -8.76
C PHE A 130 -5.00 15.80 -8.56
N SER A 131 -3.91 16.12 -7.88
CA SER A 131 -2.82 15.16 -7.64
C SER A 131 -3.26 14.01 -6.74
N ILE A 132 -4.09 14.29 -5.72
CA ILE A 132 -4.70 13.27 -4.85
C ILE A 132 -5.67 12.40 -5.65
N GLU A 133 -6.56 12.98 -6.48
CA GLU A 133 -7.48 12.23 -7.33
C GLU A 133 -6.73 11.24 -8.25
N LYS A 134 -5.73 11.73 -9.01
CA LYS A 134 -5.00 10.90 -9.97
C LYS A 134 -4.10 9.85 -9.30
N LEU A 135 -3.49 10.16 -8.16
CA LEU A 135 -2.79 9.15 -7.35
C LEU A 135 -3.77 8.15 -6.72
N GLY A 136 -5.02 8.54 -6.43
CA GLY A 136 -6.06 7.65 -5.89
C GLY A 136 -6.59 6.66 -6.92
N CYS A 137 -6.61 7.05 -8.20
CA CYS A 137 -6.85 6.14 -9.33
C CYS A 137 -5.63 5.28 -9.68
N SER A 138 -4.45 5.54 -9.10
CA SER A 138 -3.22 4.78 -9.38
C SER A 138 -3.13 3.54 -8.47
N ASN A 139 -2.76 2.40 -9.03
CA ASN A 139 -2.60 1.13 -8.28
C ASN A 139 -1.32 1.14 -7.41
N LEU A 140 -1.33 1.94 -6.34
CA LEU A 140 -0.20 2.13 -5.44
C LEU A 140 -0.23 1.11 -4.28
N PRO A 141 0.88 0.37 -4.04
CA PRO A 141 0.98 -0.53 -2.89
C PRO A 141 0.66 0.18 -1.56
N ALA A 142 -0.02 -0.49 -0.65
CA ALA A 142 -0.42 0.06 0.65
C ALA A 142 0.72 0.78 1.40
N VAL A 143 1.95 0.25 1.38
CA VAL A 143 3.14 0.88 2.00
C VAL A 143 3.42 2.27 1.42
N GLN A 144 3.33 2.45 0.10
CA GLN A 144 3.51 3.76 -0.52
C GLN A 144 2.32 4.69 -0.24
N ARG A 145 1.08 4.15 -0.19
CA ARG A 145 -0.09 4.96 0.23
C ARG A 145 -0.01 5.43 1.68
N ILE A 146 0.47 4.60 2.61
CA ILE A 146 0.77 4.96 4.01
C ILE A 146 1.81 6.09 4.09
N LYS A 147 2.88 5.97 3.31
CA LYS A 147 3.97 6.95 3.25
C LYS A 147 3.48 8.30 2.73
N LEU A 148 2.72 8.31 1.63
CA LEU A 148 2.08 9.51 1.09
C LEU A 148 1.02 10.09 2.04
N ALA A 149 0.26 9.23 2.73
CA ALA A 149 -0.72 9.66 3.73
C ALA A 149 -0.07 10.39 4.92
N ARG A 150 1.13 9.98 5.31
CA ARG A 150 1.94 10.64 6.34
C ARG A 150 2.66 11.89 5.84
N GLU A 151 3.19 11.88 4.61
CA GLU A 151 3.85 13.04 4.00
C GLU A 151 2.87 14.19 3.68
N PHE A 152 1.60 13.88 3.43
CA PHE A 152 0.60 14.84 2.96
C PHE A 152 -0.70 14.91 3.77
N GLU A 153 -0.74 14.30 4.97
CA GLU A 153 -1.89 14.32 5.91
C GLU A 153 -3.20 13.76 5.30
N LEU A 154 -3.12 12.63 4.59
CA LEU A 154 -4.27 11.99 3.92
C LEU A 154 -4.83 10.84 4.77
N SER A 155 -5.54 11.15 5.87
CA SER A 155 -5.98 10.15 6.87
C SER A 155 -6.69 8.92 6.28
N SER A 156 -7.66 9.13 5.38
CA SER A 156 -8.42 8.06 4.73
C SER A 156 -7.57 7.11 3.87
N TRP A 157 -6.44 7.58 3.35
CA TRP A 157 -5.48 6.75 2.61
C TRP A 157 -4.66 5.90 3.56
N GLY A 158 -4.25 6.47 4.70
CA GLY A 158 -3.57 5.75 5.77
C GLY A 158 -4.44 4.62 6.32
N GLU A 159 -5.71 4.91 6.62
CA GLU A 159 -6.69 3.94 7.10
C GLU A 159 -6.95 2.82 6.08
N SER A 160 -7.24 3.16 4.81
CA SER A 160 -7.48 2.18 3.74
C SER A 160 -6.28 1.26 3.52
N ALA A 161 -5.07 1.83 3.46
CA ALA A 161 -3.85 1.07 3.25
C ALA A 161 -3.45 0.25 4.49
N PHE A 162 -3.72 0.74 5.70
CA PHE A 162 -3.54 -0.04 6.93
C PHE A 162 -4.45 -1.27 6.94
N GLN A 163 -5.74 -1.12 6.60
CA GLN A 163 -6.67 -2.24 6.52
C GLN A 163 -6.24 -3.29 5.48
N GLU A 164 -5.72 -2.86 4.33
CA GLU A 164 -5.13 -3.75 3.32
C GLU A 164 -3.88 -4.48 3.84
N LEU A 165 -2.97 -3.79 4.56
CA LEU A 165 -1.83 -4.43 5.20
C LEU A 165 -2.23 -5.43 6.28
N VAL A 166 -3.33 -5.21 7.01
CA VAL A 166 -3.83 -6.17 8.00
C VAL A 166 -4.52 -7.36 7.33
N ALA A 167 -5.24 -7.16 6.23
CA ALA A 167 -6.04 -8.19 5.57
C ALA A 167 -5.26 -9.10 4.60
N ARG A 168 -4.17 -8.63 3.97
CA ARG A 168 -3.39 -9.44 3.01
C ARG A 168 -2.69 -10.64 3.68
N GLU A 169 -2.58 -11.76 2.97
CA GLU A 169 -1.99 -12.99 3.51
C GLU A 169 -0.44 -12.93 3.56
N GLU A 170 0.18 -12.13 2.70
CA GLU A 170 1.64 -11.99 2.62
C GLU A 170 2.22 -11.33 3.88
N PRO A 171 3.37 -11.80 4.40
CA PRO A 171 4.08 -11.15 5.50
C PRO A 171 4.65 -9.79 5.07
N ILE A 172 4.83 -8.87 6.04
CA ILE A 172 5.51 -7.59 5.79
C ILE A 172 7.00 -7.86 5.52
N THR A 173 7.55 -7.35 4.41
CA THR A 173 8.97 -7.52 4.10
C THR A 173 9.86 -6.61 4.97
N LYS A 174 11.18 -6.84 4.97
CA LYS A 174 12.14 -6.01 5.72
C LYS A 174 12.24 -4.59 5.15
N GLU A 175 11.97 -4.45 3.85
CA GLU A 175 11.98 -3.22 3.08
C GLU A 175 10.73 -2.42 3.39
N GLU A 176 9.55 -3.07 3.33
CA GLU A 176 8.28 -2.48 3.73
C GLU A 176 8.30 -2.01 5.20
N ALA A 177 8.82 -2.83 6.12
CA ALA A 177 8.95 -2.49 7.54
C ALA A 177 9.88 -1.28 7.78
N ARG A 178 10.89 -1.07 6.93
CA ARG A 178 11.75 0.13 6.96
C ARG A 178 11.02 1.37 6.43
N GLU A 179 10.14 1.22 5.44
CA GLU A 179 9.39 2.35 4.88
C GLU A 179 8.20 2.80 5.76
N ILE A 180 7.50 1.87 6.43
CA ILE A 180 6.40 2.23 7.35
C ILE A 180 6.86 2.58 8.78
N GLY A 181 8.11 2.24 9.13
CA GLY A 181 8.66 2.47 10.47
C GLY A 181 8.15 1.47 11.52
N VAL A 182 8.87 1.40 12.64
CA VAL A 182 8.65 0.37 13.68
C VAL A 182 7.28 0.44 14.32
N ASP A 183 6.72 1.64 14.54
CA ASP A 183 5.46 1.82 15.26
C ASP A 183 4.27 1.25 14.46
N LEU A 184 4.22 1.52 13.15
CA LEU A 184 3.16 0.98 12.29
C LEU A 184 3.37 -0.51 11.99
N PHE A 185 4.64 -0.95 11.90
CA PHE A 185 4.94 -2.37 11.80
C PHE A 185 4.41 -3.14 13.01
N GLU A 186 4.61 -2.62 14.22
CA GLU A 186 4.09 -3.20 15.47
C GLU A 186 2.55 -3.20 15.49
N GLU A 187 1.92 -2.08 15.12
CA GLU A 187 0.47 -1.96 15.04
C GLU A 187 -0.17 -2.94 14.03
N VAL A 188 0.38 -3.04 12.80
CA VAL A 188 -0.10 -3.99 11.79
C VAL A 188 0.16 -5.43 12.23
N ALA A 189 1.33 -5.74 12.82
CA ALA A 189 1.62 -7.08 13.33
C ALA A 189 0.65 -7.51 14.43
N ARG A 190 0.38 -6.63 15.40
CA ARG A 190 -0.59 -6.83 16.49
C ARG A 190 -2.01 -7.02 15.94
N ALA A 191 -2.42 -6.20 14.97
CA ALA A 191 -3.73 -6.31 14.33
C ALA A 191 -3.89 -7.63 13.53
N ARG A 192 -2.84 -8.08 12.83
CA ARG A 192 -2.80 -9.37 12.13
C ARG A 192 -2.87 -10.56 13.08
N GLU A 193 -2.13 -10.54 14.18
CA GLU A 193 -2.19 -11.61 15.19
C GLU A 193 -3.61 -11.74 15.73
N GLU A 194 -4.25 -10.62 16.08
CA GLU A 194 -5.62 -10.60 16.59
C GLU A 194 -6.67 -11.03 15.55
N MET A 195 -6.49 -10.66 14.27
CA MET A 195 -7.33 -11.12 13.16
C MET A 195 -7.20 -12.63 12.95
N ASN A 196 -5.98 -13.16 12.91
CA ASN A 196 -5.72 -14.59 12.73
C ASN A 196 -6.20 -15.41 13.93
N ARG A 197 -6.03 -14.89 15.16
CA ARG A 197 -6.57 -15.50 16.40
C ARG A 197 -8.09 -15.64 16.35
N LYS A 198 -8.80 -14.61 15.87
CA LYS A 198 -10.25 -14.64 15.65
C LYS A 198 -10.66 -15.61 14.54
N LYS A 199 -9.98 -15.57 13.40
CA LYS A 199 -10.21 -16.45 12.25
C LYS A 199 -10.09 -17.92 12.66
N GLY A 200 -8.98 -18.31 13.29
CA GLY A 200 -8.75 -19.68 13.78
C GLY A 200 -9.78 -20.13 14.83
N ALA A 201 -10.20 -19.26 15.75
CA ALA A 201 -11.25 -19.59 16.73
C ALA A 201 -12.64 -19.81 16.09
N VAL A 202 -12.97 -19.07 15.03
CA VAL A 202 -14.20 -19.28 14.24
C VAL A 202 -14.10 -20.58 13.44
N GLU A 203 -12.98 -20.82 12.76
CA GLU A 203 -12.74 -22.05 11.98
C GLU A 203 -12.76 -23.31 12.85
N GLU A 204 -12.16 -23.27 14.05
CA GLU A 204 -12.21 -24.39 15.00
C GLU A 204 -13.63 -24.66 15.50
N LYS A 205 -14.41 -23.60 15.79
CA LYS A 205 -15.81 -23.73 16.18
C LYS A 205 -16.65 -24.35 15.05
N VAL A 206 -16.53 -23.84 13.82
CA VAL A 206 -17.25 -24.38 12.64
C VAL A 206 -16.91 -25.86 12.42
N ARG A 207 -15.63 -26.24 12.56
CA ARG A 207 -15.22 -27.65 12.49
C ARG A 207 -15.87 -28.49 13.60
N ARG A 208 -15.90 -27.98 14.84
CA ARG A 208 -16.50 -28.69 15.98
C ARG A 208 -18.01 -28.87 15.82
N ASP A 209 -18.73 -27.82 15.43
CA ASP A 209 -20.17 -27.85 15.20
C ASP A 209 -20.53 -28.84 14.06
N GLU A 210 -19.71 -28.90 13.01
CA GLU A 210 -19.85 -29.85 11.89
C GLU A 210 -19.52 -31.31 12.29
N GLU A 211 -18.48 -31.53 13.10
CA GLU A 211 -18.16 -32.85 13.66
C GLU A 211 -19.24 -33.36 14.62
N GLU A 212 -19.80 -32.48 15.45
CA GLU A 212 -20.93 -32.83 16.32
C GLU A 212 -22.19 -33.14 15.52
N ARG A 213 -22.53 -32.36 14.47
CA ARG A 213 -23.70 -32.65 13.64
C ARG A 213 -23.59 -34.04 13.00
N LYS A 214 -22.44 -34.38 12.42
CA LYS A 214 -22.19 -35.71 11.83
C LYS A 214 -22.32 -36.85 12.84
N LYS A 215 -21.82 -36.69 14.07
CA LYS A 215 -21.98 -37.69 15.14
C LYS A 215 -23.45 -37.90 15.50
N ARG A 216 -24.22 -36.82 15.65
CA ARG A 216 -25.67 -36.88 15.96
C ARG A 216 -26.46 -37.52 14.81
N GLU A 217 -26.17 -37.16 13.56
CA GLU A 217 -26.76 -37.76 12.36
C GLU A 217 -26.48 -39.27 12.26
N GLU A 218 -25.25 -39.71 12.57
CA GLU A 218 -24.88 -41.14 12.56
C GLU A 218 -25.50 -41.94 13.72
N GLU A 219 -25.54 -41.36 14.93
CA GLU A 219 -26.20 -41.97 16.09
C GLU A 219 -27.70 -42.12 15.87
N GLU A 220 -28.37 -41.08 15.35
CA GLU A 220 -29.79 -41.14 15.04
C GLU A 220 -30.08 -42.18 13.94
N ARG A 221 -29.23 -42.26 12.90
CA ARG A 221 -29.38 -43.28 11.86
C ARG A 221 -29.28 -44.70 12.44
N LYS A 222 -28.27 -44.98 13.27
CA LYS A 222 -28.10 -46.28 13.95
C LYS A 222 -29.29 -46.61 14.86
N LYS A 223 -29.83 -45.61 15.56
CA LYS A 223 -31.04 -45.78 16.40
C LYS A 223 -32.25 -46.16 15.56
N ARG A 224 -32.51 -45.45 14.46
CA ARG A 224 -33.61 -45.75 13.52
C ARG A 224 -33.47 -47.14 12.89
N GLU A 225 -32.27 -47.50 12.43
CA GLU A 225 -31.95 -48.83 11.89
C GLU A 225 -32.21 -49.95 12.91
N ALA A 226 -31.82 -49.76 14.18
CA ALA A 226 -32.06 -50.71 15.26
C ALA A 226 -33.55 -50.85 15.64
N GLU A 227 -34.28 -49.73 15.69
CA GLU A 227 -35.72 -49.71 15.99
C GLU A 227 -36.54 -50.38 14.89
N GLU A 228 -36.22 -50.12 13.62
CA GLU A 228 -36.86 -50.77 12.47
C GLU A 228 -36.60 -52.28 12.47
N LYS A 229 -35.35 -52.71 12.75
CA LYS A 229 -35.01 -54.13 12.86
C LYS A 229 -35.76 -54.81 14.01
N ALA A 230 -35.78 -54.21 15.19
CA ALA A 230 -36.50 -54.76 16.36
C ALA A 230 -38.01 -54.89 16.08
N LYS A 231 -38.61 -53.90 15.39
CA LYS A 231 -40.02 -53.96 14.97
C LYS A 231 -40.28 -55.12 14.00
N LYS A 232 -39.44 -55.31 12.99
CA LYS A 232 -39.55 -56.42 12.03
C LYS A 232 -39.42 -57.79 12.70
N GLU A 233 -38.45 -57.96 13.60
CA GLU A 233 -38.28 -59.22 14.34
C GLU A 233 -39.46 -59.52 15.29
N ALA A 234 -40.07 -58.50 15.89
CA ALA A 234 -41.27 -58.64 16.72
C ALA A 234 -42.50 -59.04 15.88
N GLU A 235 -42.70 -58.39 14.72
CA GLU A 235 -43.79 -58.70 13.79
C GLU A 235 -43.68 -60.13 13.22
N GLU A 236 -42.47 -60.56 12.85
CA GLU A 236 -42.22 -61.92 12.36
C GLU A 236 -42.49 -62.99 13.45
N LYS A 237 -42.07 -62.74 14.70
CA LYS A 237 -42.36 -63.63 15.84
C LYS A 237 -43.85 -63.73 16.11
N ALA A 238 -44.55 -62.59 16.21
CA ALA A 238 -45.99 -62.56 16.43
C ALA A 238 -46.77 -63.31 15.33
N LYS A 239 -46.34 -63.17 14.06
CA LYS A 239 -46.93 -63.90 12.93
C LYS A 239 -46.70 -65.42 13.02
N LYS A 240 -45.50 -65.85 13.42
CA LYS A 240 -45.18 -67.28 13.63
C LYS A 240 -45.98 -67.90 14.78
N GLU A 241 -46.06 -67.22 15.93
CA GLU A 241 -46.87 -67.70 17.07
C GLU A 241 -48.36 -67.77 16.74
N ALA A 242 -48.89 -66.82 15.96
CA ALA A 242 -50.28 -66.85 15.49
C ALA A 242 -50.53 -68.04 14.54
N GLU A 243 -49.62 -68.32 13.60
CA GLU A 243 -49.74 -69.48 12.70
C GLU A 243 -49.62 -70.81 13.46
N GLU A 244 -48.73 -70.91 14.45
CA GLU A 244 -48.58 -72.11 15.28
C GLU A 244 -49.82 -72.37 16.15
N LYS A 245 -50.40 -71.33 16.77
CA LYS A 245 -51.68 -71.45 17.50
C LYS A 245 -52.82 -71.87 16.58
N ALA A 246 -52.93 -71.27 15.39
CA ALA A 246 -53.96 -71.64 14.42
C ALA A 246 -53.84 -73.11 13.96
N LYS A 247 -52.61 -73.60 13.75
CA LYS A 247 -52.35 -75.03 13.45
C LYS A 247 -52.72 -75.95 14.61
N LYS A 248 -52.37 -75.60 15.85
CA LYS A 248 -52.70 -76.41 17.04
C LYS A 248 -54.22 -76.49 17.27
N GLU A 249 -54.94 -75.38 17.21
CA GLU A 249 -56.41 -75.40 17.30
C GLU A 249 -57.04 -76.23 16.17
N ALA A 250 -56.53 -76.14 14.94
CA ALA A 250 -57.05 -76.91 13.82
C ALA A 250 -56.81 -78.42 13.98
N GLU A 251 -55.66 -78.83 14.51
CA GLU A 251 -55.34 -80.23 14.78
C GLU A 251 -56.15 -80.80 15.96
N GLU A 252 -56.39 -80.00 17.00
CA GLU A 252 -57.22 -80.37 18.15
C GLU A 252 -58.69 -80.54 17.74
N LYS A 253 -59.25 -79.56 17.01
CA LYS A 253 -60.62 -79.62 16.44
C LYS A 253 -60.80 -80.72 15.37
N ALA A 254 -59.71 -81.27 14.85
CA ALA A 254 -59.72 -82.45 13.96
C ALA A 254 -59.65 -83.79 14.72
N LYS A 255 -59.14 -83.80 15.97
CA LYS A 255 -59.14 -84.97 16.86
C LYS A 255 -60.45 -85.14 17.61
N GLU A 256 -61.12 -84.04 17.95
CA GLU A 256 -62.43 -84.03 18.63
C GLU A 256 -63.62 -84.48 17.74
N LYS A 257 -63.37 -84.73 16.45
CA LYS A 257 -64.39 -85.16 15.45
C LYS A 257 -64.16 -86.56 14.89
N LYS A 258 -63.59 -87.46 15.68
CA LYS A 258 -63.21 -88.82 15.25
C LYS A 258 -63.63 -89.89 16.26
#